data_AF-A0A922Z7B0-F1
#
_entry.id   AF-A0A922Z7B0-F1
#
_cell.length_a   1.000
_cell.length_b   1.000
_cell.length_c   1.000
_cell.angle_alpha   90.00
_cell.angle_beta   90.00
_cell.angle_gamma   90.00
#
_symmetry.space_group_name_H-M   'P 1'
#
loop_
_entity.id
_entity.type
_entity.pdbx_description
1 polymer ?
#
loop_
_entity_poly.entity_id
_entity_poly.type
_entity_poly.pdbx_seq_one_letter_code
_entity_poly.pdbx_strand_id
1 'polypeptide(L)' 'MADARRRLDKDASAMVGAPRLHDSAARHVAGEAVYIDDIAAPEGLLHAYLGLSRIAHGRLVSLDLAPVLAAPG' A
#
# COMPACT_ATOMS: atom_id res chain seq x y z
N MET A 1 -32.23 -39.14 22.94
CA MET A 1 -32.67 -38.13 21.95
C MET A 1 -32.69 -36.72 22.60
N ALA A 2 -31.56 -36.18 23.08
CA ALA A 2 -31.52 -34.81 23.64
C ALA A 2 -30.14 -34.12 23.66
N ASP A 3 -29.03 -34.81 23.42
CA ASP A 3 -27.69 -34.28 23.75
C ASP A 3 -26.83 -33.84 22.56
N ALA A 4 -27.33 -33.96 21.32
CA ALA A 4 -26.56 -33.61 20.12
C ALA A 4 -26.72 -32.14 19.68
N ARG A 5 -27.70 -31.41 20.21
CA ARG A 5 -27.98 -30.01 19.81
C ARG A 5 -27.20 -28.96 20.62
N ARG A 6 -26.64 -29.33 21.77
CA ARG A 6 -25.94 -28.38 22.67
C ARG A 6 -24.54 -27.98 22.19
N ARG A 7 -24.00 -28.67 21.16
CA ARG A 7 -22.62 -28.49 20.67
C ARG A 7 -22.50 -27.66 19.38
N LEU A 8 -23.57 -27.03 18.91
CA LEU A 8 -23.55 -26.25 17.66
C LEU A 8 -23.66 -24.72 17.89
N ASP A 9 -23.80 -24.27 19.14
CA ASP A 9 -24.07 -22.86 19.46
C ASP A 9 -22.92 -22.18 20.24
N LYS A 10 -21.65 -22.47 19.94
CA LYS A 10 -20.52 -21.80 20.66
C LYS A 10 -19.51 -21.02 19.82
N ASP A 11 -19.51 -21.13 18.49
CA ASP A 11 -18.42 -20.54 17.70
C ASP A 11 -18.87 -19.56 16.61
N ALA A 12 -20.12 -19.08 16.61
CA ALA A 12 -20.66 -18.27 15.52
C ALA A 12 -21.02 -16.81 15.82
N SER A 13 -20.77 -16.25 17.02
CA SER A 13 -21.32 -14.90 17.33
C SER A 13 -20.52 -14.04 18.30
N ALA A 14 -19.33 -13.59 17.87
CA ALA A 14 -18.71 -12.38 18.43
C ALA A 14 -17.81 -11.65 17.41
N MET A 15 -18.08 -11.79 16.11
CA MET A 15 -17.22 -11.24 15.05
C MET A 15 -17.55 -9.79 14.67
N VAL A 16 -18.81 -9.37 14.82
CA VAL A 16 -19.29 -8.05 14.36
C VAL A 16 -19.49 -7.15 15.57
N GLY A 17 -18.86 -5.97 15.57
CA GLY A 17 -18.99 -4.96 16.63
C GLY A 17 -17.97 -5.04 17.77
N ALA A 18 -17.08 -6.04 17.77
CA ALA A 18 -15.99 -6.15 18.74
C ALA A 18 -14.72 -5.41 18.28
N PRO A 19 -13.98 -4.72 19.18
CA PRO A 19 -12.73 -4.04 18.86
C PRO A 19 -11.59 -5.07 18.72
N ARG A 20 -11.40 -5.60 17.51
CA ARG A 20 -10.35 -6.58 17.22
C ARG A 20 -9.03 -5.91 16.85
N LEU A 21 -7.94 -6.61 17.14
CA LEU A 21 -6.62 -6.25 16.62
C LEU A 21 -6.65 -6.36 15.10
N HIS A 22 -5.95 -5.44 14.44
CA HIS A 22 -5.76 -5.48 13.00
C HIS A 22 -4.93 -6.73 12.62
N ASP A 23 -5.33 -7.45 11.58
CA ASP A 23 -4.71 -8.75 11.21
C ASP A 23 -3.20 -8.63 10.96
N SER A 24 -2.76 -7.53 10.34
CA SER A 24 -1.34 -7.23 10.10
C SER A 24 -0.61 -6.52 11.25
N ALA A 25 -1.24 -6.27 12.42
CA ALA A 25 -0.66 -5.44 13.48
C ALA A 25 0.73 -5.94 13.94
N ALA A 26 0.88 -7.25 14.15
CA ALA A 26 2.16 -7.85 14.51
C ALA A 26 3.22 -7.65 13.42
N ARG A 27 2.84 -7.79 12.15
CA ARG A 27 3.73 -7.59 11.00
C ARG A 27 4.15 -6.13 10.84
N HIS A 28 3.26 -5.18 11.14
CA HIS A 28 3.60 -3.75 11.14
C HIS A 28 4.69 -3.44 12.16
N VAL A 29 4.57 -3.94 13.39
CA VAL A 29 5.55 -3.64 14.47
C VAL A 29 6.85 -4.42 14.34
N ALA A 30 6.81 -5.57 13.66
CA ALA A 30 8.00 -6.38 13.37
C ALA A 30 8.75 -5.96 12.10
N GLY A 31 8.16 -5.10 11.25
CA GLY A 31 8.72 -4.75 9.93
C GLY A 31 8.58 -5.86 8.88
N GLU A 32 7.65 -6.79 9.08
CA GLU A 32 7.40 -7.94 8.19
C GLU A 32 6.22 -7.71 7.24
N ALA A 33 5.49 -6.62 7.41
CA ALA A 33 4.43 -6.24 6.49
C ALA A 33 5.06 -5.67 5.22
N VAL A 34 4.86 -6.36 4.11
CA VAL A 34 5.39 -5.96 2.80
C VAL A 34 4.54 -4.85 2.20
N TYR A 35 5.15 -3.69 1.97
CA TYR A 35 4.61 -2.57 1.22
C TYR A 35 5.22 -2.51 -0.19
N ILE A 36 4.73 -1.61 -1.04
CA ILE A 36 5.13 -1.53 -2.46
C ILE A 36 6.65 -1.33 -2.64
N ASP A 37 7.28 -0.54 -1.79
CA ASP A 37 8.71 -0.21 -1.87
C ASP A 37 9.59 -1.31 -1.25
N ASP A 38 8.99 -2.28 -0.54
CA ASP A 38 9.68 -3.46 0.00
C ASP A 38 9.83 -4.56 -1.07
N ILE A 39 9.14 -4.43 -2.20
CA ILE A 39 9.21 -5.38 -3.30
C ILE A 39 10.55 -5.20 -4.01
N ALA A 40 11.32 -6.29 -4.12
CA ALA A 40 12.60 -6.27 -4.83
C ALA A 40 12.43 -5.76 -6.26
N ALA A 41 13.25 -4.78 -6.64
CA ALA A 41 13.21 -4.20 -7.97
C ALA A 41 13.53 -5.28 -9.03
N PRO A 42 12.69 -5.45 -10.07
CA PRO A 42 13.01 -6.34 -11.17
C PRO A 42 14.22 -5.83 -11.95
N GLU A 43 14.90 -6.74 -12.65
CA GLU A 43 16.01 -6.37 -13.53
C GLU A 43 15.55 -5.35 -14.58
N GLY A 44 16.31 -4.27 -14.75
CA GLY A 44 15.98 -3.20 -15.69
C GLY A 44 14.86 -2.26 -15.23
N LEU A 45 14.44 -2.30 -13.96
CA LEU A 45 13.48 -1.31 -13.43
C LEU A 45 14.01 0.12 -13.64
N LEU A 46 13.21 0.95 -14.31
CA LEU A 46 13.47 2.38 -14.45
C LEU A 46 12.73 3.17 -13.37
N HIS A 47 13.32 4.28 -12.94
CA HIS A 47 12.70 5.21 -11.99
C HIS A 47 12.11 6.41 -12.75
N ALA A 48 10.91 6.82 -12.37
CA ALA A 48 10.23 7.98 -12.96
C ALA A 48 10.05 9.08 -11.93
N TYR A 49 10.25 10.33 -12.35
CA TYR A 49 10.12 11.52 -11.52
C TYR A 49 9.27 12.58 -12.22
N LEU A 50 8.56 13.38 -11.44
CA LEU A 50 7.66 14.42 -11.95
C LEU A 50 8.32 15.79 -11.92
N GLY A 51 8.28 16.50 -13.05
CA GLY A 51 8.49 17.94 -13.09
C GLY A 51 7.18 18.66 -12.74
N LEU A 52 7.12 19.29 -11.57
CA LEU A 52 5.89 19.93 -11.07
C LEU A 52 5.80 21.41 -11.47
N SER A 53 4.57 21.90 -11.63
CA SER A 53 4.31 23.33 -11.83
C SER A 53 4.77 24.13 -10.60
N ARG A 54 5.39 25.29 -10.85
CA ARG A 54 5.80 26.24 -9.80
C ARG A 54 4.72 27.28 -9.47
N ILE A 55 3.61 27.26 -10.21
CA ILE A 55 2.50 28.20 -10.07
C ILE A 55 1.19 27.43 -9.96
N ALA A 56 0.21 28.02 -9.28
CA ALA A 56 -1.11 27.40 -9.09
C ALA A 56 -1.93 27.34 -10.40
N HIS A 57 -1.79 28.36 -11.26
CA HIS A 57 -2.52 28.42 -12.54
C HIS A 57 -1.73 29.25 -13.55
N GLY A 58 -1.65 28.74 -14.78
CA GLY A 58 -1.02 29.44 -15.90
C GLY A 58 -1.03 28.57 -17.15
N ARG A 59 -0.58 29.14 -18.27
CA ARG A 59 -0.45 28.42 -19.54
C ARG A 59 1.01 28.03 -19.75
N LEU A 60 1.28 26.74 -19.97
CA LEU A 60 2.60 26.27 -20.39
C LEU A 60 2.83 26.71 -21.84
N VAL A 61 3.75 27.65 -22.06
CA VAL A 61 4.04 28.20 -23.39
C VAL A 61 5.19 27.45 -24.08
N SER A 62 6.18 27.02 -23.31
CA SER A 62 7.33 26.26 -23.77
C SER A 62 7.90 25.41 -22.63
N LEU A 63 8.67 24.38 -22.97
CA LEU A 63 9.38 23.52 -22.04
C LEU A 63 10.70 23.08 -22.70
N ASP A 64 11.83 23.39 -22.05
CA ASP A 64 13.15 22.90 -22.47
C ASP A 64 13.52 21.65 -21.67
N LEU A 65 13.65 20.52 -22.38
CA LEU A 65 13.98 19.21 -21.80
C LEU A 65 15.43 18.78 -22.09
N ALA A 66 16.22 19.57 -22.82
CA ALA A 66 17.59 19.22 -23.14
C ALA A 66 18.45 18.91 -21.89
N PRO A 67 18.33 19.66 -20.77
CA PRO A 67 19.06 19.33 -19.55
C PRO A 67 18.66 17.98 -18.94
N VAL A 68 17.38 17.59 -19.04
CA VAL A 68 16.88 16.31 -18.52
C VAL A 68 17.41 15.15 -19.36
N LEU A 69 17.43 15.30 -20.69
CA LEU A 69 17.95 14.29 -21.62
C LEU A 69 19.47 14.12 -21.51
N ALA A 70 20.20 15.19 -21.14
CA ALA A 70 21.64 15.16 -20.95
C ALA A 70 22.07 14.68 -19.55
N ALA A 71 21.13 14.49 -18.62
CA ALA A 71 21.44 13.99 -17.28
C ALA A 71 21.92 12.53 -17.35
N PRO A 72 22.86 12.11 -16.48
CA PRO A 72 23.25 10.71 -16.37
C PRO A 72 22.04 9.83 -15.99
N GLY A 73 21.92 8.68 -16.65
CA GLY A 73 20.93 7.64 -16.40
C GLY A 73 21.59 6.30 -16.12
#